data_AF-A0AAU9L0Z9-F1
#
_entry.id   AF-A0AAU9L0Z9-F1
#
_cell.length_a   1.000
_cell.length_b   1.000
_cell.length_c   1.000
_cell.angle_alpha   90.00
_cell.angle_beta   90.00
_cell.angle_gamma   90.00
#
_symmetry.space_group_name_H-M   'P 1'
#
loop_
_entity.id
_entity.type
_entity.pdbx_description
1 polymer ?
#
loop_
_entity_poly.entity_id
_entity_poly.type
_entity_poly.pdbx_seq_one_letter_code
_entity_poly.pdbx_strand_id
1 'polypeptide(L)'
;MAKAVCTLYGSDAKIYGSLVITQAHEDAKSVITGELKGLPAGKHALHVNVFGDVSHPGGVFNPFGKNHGAPEDEERRVGSLGNVDVAEDGSVKVHIEDKLVKLIGPHSIIGRSLVIHEGEDDLGKGGHDLSLQNGNSGLIKAFGVVGISS
;
A
#
# COMPACT_ATOMS: atom_id res chain seq x y z
N MET A 1 -11.29 7.76 -17.18
CA MET A 1 -11.05 6.88 -16.02
C MET A 1 -9.73 6.17 -16.22
N ALA A 2 -8.76 6.42 -15.34
CA ALA A 2 -7.53 5.67 -15.29
C ALA A 2 -7.75 4.38 -14.48
N LYS A 3 -7.10 3.30 -14.90
CA LYS A 3 -7.14 2.00 -14.24
C LYS A 3 -5.75 1.41 -14.22
N ALA A 4 -5.41 0.81 -13.09
CA ALA A 4 -4.15 0.14 -12.86
C ALA A 4 -4.40 -1.18 -12.11
N VAL A 5 -3.42 -2.08 -12.19
CA VAL A 5 -3.40 -3.34 -11.47
C VAL A 5 -2.03 -3.54 -10.84
N CYS A 6 -2.02 -4.15 -9.67
CA CYS A 6 -0.82 -4.61 -9.01
C CYS A 6 -1.02 -6.07 -8.62
N THR A 7 -0.31 -6.98 -9.28
CA THR A 7 -0.23 -8.38 -8.87
C THR A 7 0.80 -8.49 -7.75
N LEU A 8 0.37 -8.87 -6.56
CA LEU A 8 1.24 -9.02 -5.40
C LEU A 8 1.63 -10.48 -5.23
N TYR A 9 2.90 -10.71 -4.89
CA TYR A 9 3.41 -12.02 -4.54
C TYR A 9 4.44 -11.91 -3.41
N GLY A 10 4.48 -12.94 -2.57
CA GLY A 10 5.55 -13.13 -1.58
C GLY A 10 6.75 -13.84 -2.19
N SER A 11 7.93 -13.68 -1.56
CA SER A 11 9.17 -14.33 -2.00
C SER A 11 9.13 -15.85 -1.94
N ASP A 12 8.26 -16.42 -1.12
CA ASP A 12 8.02 -17.87 -1.00
C ASP A 12 6.87 -18.38 -1.88
N ALA A 13 6.28 -17.51 -2.71
CA ALA A 13 5.13 -17.78 -3.58
C ALA A 13 3.86 -18.28 -2.84
N LYS A 14 3.80 -18.21 -1.51
CA LYS A 14 2.60 -18.59 -0.74
C LYS A 14 1.60 -17.45 -0.64
N ILE A 15 2.10 -16.22 -0.57
CA ILE A 15 1.27 -15.02 -0.62
C ILE A 15 1.07 -14.62 -2.07
N TYR A 16 -0.19 -14.49 -2.50
CA TYR A 16 -0.51 -14.05 -3.85
C TYR A 16 -1.86 -13.34 -3.90
N GLY A 17 -2.02 -12.46 -4.88
CA GLY A 17 -3.28 -11.78 -5.13
C GLY A 17 -3.12 -10.62 -6.09
N SER A 18 -4.17 -9.85 -6.26
CA SER A 18 -4.14 -8.66 -7.11
C SER A 18 -5.02 -7.57 -6.56
N LEU A 19 -4.50 -6.34 -6.62
CA LEU A 19 -5.26 -5.13 -6.33
C LEU A 19 -5.45 -4.34 -7.62
N VAL A 20 -6.69 -3.93 -7.88
CA VAL A 20 -7.08 -3.04 -8.96
C VAL A 20 -7.26 -1.65 -8.37
N ILE A 21 -6.67 -0.65 -9.03
CA ILE A 21 -6.80 0.76 -8.67
C ILE A 21 -7.56 1.46 -9.79
N THR A 22 -8.59 2.23 -9.44
CA THR A 22 -9.34 3.05 -10.40
C THR A 22 -9.38 4.50 -9.96
N GLN A 23 -9.37 5.41 -10.93
CA GLN A 23 -9.50 6.84 -10.69
C GLN A 23 -10.29 7.49 -11.84
N ALA A 24 -11.41 8.16 -11.55
CA ALA A 24 -12.27 8.72 -12.59
C ALA A 24 -11.59 9.83 -13.41
N HIS A 25 -11.02 10.81 -12.71
CA HIS A 25 -10.25 11.97 -13.19
C HIS A 25 -9.26 12.42 -12.11
N GLU A 26 -8.35 13.36 -12.40
CA GLU A 26 -7.24 13.74 -11.51
C GLU A 26 -7.66 14.15 -10.09
N ASP A 27 -8.74 14.92 -9.96
CA ASP A 27 -9.24 15.36 -8.65
C ASP A 27 -10.01 14.28 -7.88
N ALA A 28 -10.44 13.20 -8.55
CA ALA A 28 -11.18 12.13 -7.89
C ALA A 28 -10.29 11.35 -6.92
N LYS A 29 -10.90 10.76 -5.90
CA LYS A 29 -10.25 9.74 -5.07
C LYS A 29 -9.87 8.54 -5.94
N SER A 30 -8.81 7.84 -5.54
CA SER A 30 -8.51 6.52 -6.08
C SER A 30 -9.23 5.46 -5.25
N VAL A 31 -9.75 4.44 -5.93
CA VAL A 31 -10.37 3.28 -5.28
C VAL A 31 -9.50 2.07 -5.52
N ILE A 32 -9.02 1.44 -4.45
CA ILE A 32 -8.15 0.26 -4.46
C ILE A 32 -8.98 -0.92 -3.97
N THR A 33 -9.16 -1.93 -4.82
CA THR A 33 -9.97 -3.11 -4.51
C THR A 33 -9.30 -4.39 -4.97
N GLY A 34 -9.49 -5.48 -4.24
CA GLY A 34 -9.04 -6.79 -4.69
C GLY A 34 -8.93 -7.76 -3.54
N GLU A 35 -8.24 -8.87 -3.78
CA GLU A 35 -8.08 -9.93 -2.81
C GLU A 35 -6.65 -10.47 -2.82
N LEU A 36 -6.18 -10.89 -1.66
CA LEU A 36 -4.97 -11.68 -1.51
C LEU A 36 -5.23 -12.90 -0.62
N LYS A 37 -4.33 -13.88 -0.70
CA LYS A 37 -4.33 -15.09 0.10
C LYS A 37 -2.93 -15.40 0.60
N GLY A 38 -2.86 -16.19 1.67
CA GLY A 38 -1.62 -16.77 2.20
C GLY A 38 -0.88 -15.90 3.21
N LEU A 39 -1.50 -14.81 3.66
CA LEU A 39 -0.99 -14.00 4.79
C LEU A 39 -1.42 -14.65 6.12
N PRO A 40 -0.63 -14.49 7.20
CA PRO A 40 -1.09 -14.80 8.56
C PRO A 40 -2.34 -13.98 8.93
N ALA A 41 -3.18 -14.51 9.83
CA ALA A 41 -4.34 -13.79 10.33
C ALA A 41 -3.91 -12.56 11.16
N GLY A 42 -4.71 -11.49 11.08
CA GLY A 42 -4.44 -10.23 11.76
C GLY A 42 -4.23 -9.06 10.80
N LYS A 43 -3.71 -7.96 11.33
CA LYS A 43 -3.47 -6.73 10.56
C LYS A 43 -2.10 -6.72 9.93
N HIS A 44 -2.07 -6.31 8.68
CA HIS A 44 -0.83 -6.13 7.91
C HIS A 44 -0.81 -4.76 7.25
N ALA A 45 0.28 -4.04 7.37
CA ALA A 45 0.41 -2.74 6.72
C ALA A 45 0.42 -2.87 5.19
N LEU A 46 -0.24 -1.94 4.51
CA LEU A 46 -0.20 -1.76 3.06
C LEU A 46 0.40 -0.39 2.75
N HIS A 47 1.47 -0.36 1.97
CA HIS A 47 2.14 0.88 1.57
C HIS A 47 2.36 0.96 0.07
N VAL A 48 2.37 2.18 -0.47
CA VAL A 48 3.01 2.47 -1.76
C VAL A 48 4.45 2.90 -1.45
N ASN A 49 5.44 2.22 -2.03
CA ASN A 49 6.84 2.60 -1.90
C ASN A 49 7.32 3.38 -3.13
N VAL A 50 8.45 4.08 -3.00
CA VAL A 50 8.93 5.02 -4.03
C VAL A 50 9.22 4.33 -5.36
N PHE A 51 9.89 3.18 -5.34
CA PHE A 51 10.40 2.52 -6.55
C PHE A 51 9.59 1.28 -6.92
N GLY A 52 9.43 1.05 -8.23
CA GLY A 52 8.94 -0.22 -8.78
C GLY A 52 10.01 -1.31 -8.87
N ASP A 53 11.26 -1.04 -8.49
CA ASP A 53 12.24 -2.09 -8.24
C ASP A 53 11.91 -2.77 -6.91
N VAL A 54 11.22 -3.91 -6.98
CA VAL A 54 10.77 -4.65 -5.79
C VAL A 54 11.92 -5.29 -5.00
N SER A 55 13.13 -5.35 -5.56
CA SER A 55 14.33 -5.77 -4.80
C SER A 55 14.81 -4.64 -3.88
N HIS A 56 14.53 -3.38 -4.25
CA HIS A 56 14.91 -2.18 -3.51
C HIS A 56 13.79 -1.12 -3.62
N PRO A 57 12.61 -1.37 -3.02
CA PRO A 57 11.43 -0.53 -3.24
C PRO A 57 11.59 0.89 -2.67
N GLY A 58 12.63 1.13 -1.86
CA GLY A 58 12.83 2.36 -1.11
C GLY A 58 11.85 2.46 0.06
N GLY A 59 11.69 3.67 0.59
CA GLY A 59 10.72 3.96 1.65
C GLY A 59 9.29 4.15 1.14
N VAL A 60 8.38 4.41 2.07
CA VAL A 60 6.99 4.80 1.77
C VAL A 60 6.99 6.10 0.95
N PHE A 61 6.24 6.12 -0.15
CA PHE A 61 6.20 7.23 -1.10
C PHE A 61 5.74 8.53 -0.43
N ASN A 62 6.62 9.53 -0.46
CA ASN A 62 6.45 10.77 0.30
C ASN A 62 6.92 12.01 -0.49
N PRO A 63 6.19 12.43 -1.54
CA PRO A 63 6.59 13.59 -2.34
C PRO A 63 6.52 14.92 -1.57
N PHE A 64 5.87 14.94 -0.40
CA PHE A 64 5.65 16.14 0.40
C PHE A 64 6.52 16.24 1.66
N GLY A 65 7.40 15.26 1.92
CA GLY A 65 8.28 15.28 3.08
C GLY A 65 7.56 15.19 4.44
N LYS A 66 6.39 14.55 4.50
CA LYS A 66 5.59 14.39 5.73
C LYS A 66 6.00 13.20 6.58
N ASN A 67 5.62 13.20 7.85
CA ASN A 67 5.70 12.01 8.68
C ASN A 67 4.71 10.93 8.23
N HIS A 68 4.98 9.69 8.63
CA HIS A 68 4.03 8.59 8.50
C HIS A 68 2.82 8.82 9.43
N GLY A 69 1.63 8.42 8.98
CA GLY A 69 0.36 8.65 9.66
C GLY A 69 -0.76 7.80 9.07
N ALA A 70 -1.93 7.84 9.68
CA ALA A 70 -3.10 7.10 9.22
C ALA A 70 -3.66 7.67 7.91
N PRO A 71 -4.42 6.89 7.10
CA PRO A 71 -5.00 7.38 5.85
C PRO A 71 -5.92 8.62 6.00
N GLU A 72 -6.59 8.74 7.13
CA GLU A 72 -7.46 9.87 7.45
C GLU A 72 -6.70 11.13 7.89
N ASP A 73 -5.46 10.99 8.36
CA ASP A 73 -4.67 12.08 8.91
C ASP A 73 -4.24 13.08 7.81
N GLU A 74 -4.13 14.36 8.16
CA GLU A 74 -3.53 15.36 7.27
C GLU A 74 -2.01 15.21 7.21
N GLU A 75 -1.39 14.83 8.33
CA GLU A 75 0.02 14.50 8.47
C GLU A 75 0.23 13.02 8.16
N ARG A 76 0.40 12.71 6.88
CA ARG A 76 0.71 11.37 6.39
C ARG A 76 1.54 11.43 5.12
N ARG A 77 2.25 10.34 4.83
CA ARG A 77 2.84 10.12 3.52
C ARG A 77 1.76 9.73 2.52
N VAL A 78 1.98 10.04 1.25
CA VAL A 78 1.05 9.65 0.17
C VAL A 78 0.89 8.13 0.11
N GLY A 79 1.99 7.39 0.34
CA GLY A 79 1.98 5.94 0.31
C GLY A 79 1.47 5.25 1.57
N SER A 80 1.15 5.95 2.66
CA SER A 80 0.65 5.34 3.90
C SER A 80 -0.83 4.97 3.74
N LEU A 81 -1.16 3.70 3.43
CA LEU A 81 -2.54 3.23 3.24
C LEU A 81 -3.11 2.51 4.48
N GLY A 82 -2.36 2.47 5.58
CA GLY A 82 -2.78 1.85 6.83
C GLY A 82 -2.71 0.33 6.76
N ASN A 83 -3.73 -0.34 7.28
CA ASN A 83 -3.75 -1.79 7.44
C ASN A 83 -4.79 -2.46 6.54
N VAL A 84 -4.52 -3.71 6.19
CA VAL A 84 -5.51 -4.67 5.70
C VAL A 84 -5.73 -5.74 6.77
N ASP A 85 -6.99 -6.16 6.94
CA ASP A 85 -7.37 -7.19 7.89
C ASP A 85 -7.42 -8.55 7.20
N VAL A 86 -6.54 -9.46 7.63
CA VAL A 86 -6.47 -10.84 7.13
C VAL A 86 -7.28 -11.75 8.04
N ALA A 87 -8.18 -12.51 7.45
CA ALA A 87 -9.02 -13.47 8.16
C ALA A 87 -8.23 -14.73 8.60
N GLU A 88 -8.84 -15.54 9.47
CA GLU A 88 -8.26 -16.80 9.99
C GLU A 88 -7.89 -17.82 8.88
N ASP A 89 -8.55 -17.77 7.73
CA ASP A 89 -8.24 -18.62 6.57
C ASP A 89 -7.11 -18.07 5.70
N GLY A 90 -6.48 -16.96 6.11
CA GLY A 90 -5.40 -16.28 5.40
C GLY A 90 -5.86 -15.51 4.17
N SER A 91 -7.17 -15.31 3.98
CA SER A 91 -7.72 -14.46 2.93
C SER A 91 -7.87 -13.01 3.39
N VAL A 92 -7.72 -12.08 2.45
CA VAL A 92 -7.94 -10.65 2.68
C VAL A 92 -8.69 -10.06 1.51
N LYS A 93 -9.71 -9.26 1.83
CA LYS A 93 -10.44 -8.44 0.85
C LYS A 93 -10.11 -6.99 1.11
N VAL A 94 -9.60 -6.32 0.10
CA VAL A 94 -9.20 -4.91 0.18
C VAL A 94 -10.27 -4.07 -0.48
N HIS A 95 -10.68 -3.01 0.22
CA HIS A 95 -11.49 -1.93 -0.31
C HIS A 95 -11.07 -0.62 0.36
N ILE A 96 -10.29 0.19 -0.33
CA ILE A 96 -9.75 1.46 0.18
C ILE A 96 -10.12 2.57 -0.79
N GLU A 97 -10.67 3.66 -0.26
CA GLU A 97 -10.77 4.94 -0.97
C GLU A 97 -9.72 5.91 -0.43
N ASP A 98 -8.85 6.41 -1.30
CA ASP A 98 -7.75 7.28 -0.90
C ASP A 98 -7.72 8.59 -1.69
N LYS A 99 -7.50 9.70 -0.97
CA LYS A 99 -7.47 11.06 -1.53
C LYS A 99 -6.09 11.49 -2.05
N LEU A 100 -5.01 10.86 -1.58
CA LEU A 100 -3.63 11.23 -1.87
C LEU A 100 -2.98 10.34 -2.93
N VAL A 101 -3.28 9.05 -2.93
CA VAL A 101 -2.88 8.13 -3.99
C VAL A 101 -3.60 8.52 -5.28
N LYS A 102 -2.82 8.69 -6.35
CA LYS A 102 -3.30 9.10 -7.67
C LYS A 102 -2.75 8.19 -8.74
N LEU A 103 -3.52 7.99 -9.81
CA LEU A 103 -3.05 7.39 -11.06
C LEU A 103 -2.73 8.45 -12.12
N ILE A 104 -3.30 9.65 -11.99
CA ILE A 104 -3.14 10.78 -12.91
C ILE A 104 -2.38 11.90 -12.19
N GLY A 105 -1.48 12.59 -12.91
CA GLY A 105 -0.73 13.74 -12.38
C GLY A 105 0.67 13.41 -11.87
N PRO A 106 1.40 14.41 -11.36
CA PRO A 106 2.84 14.31 -11.04
C PRO A 106 3.16 13.36 -9.88
N HIS A 107 2.18 13.06 -9.02
CA HIS A 107 2.31 12.13 -7.90
C HIS A 107 1.68 10.77 -8.19
N SER A 108 1.56 10.41 -9.47
CA SER A 108 1.06 9.10 -9.86
C SER A 108 1.86 7.97 -9.22
N ILE A 109 1.15 6.90 -8.84
CA ILE A 109 1.73 5.67 -8.31
C ILE A 109 2.02 4.62 -9.38
N ILE A 110 1.71 4.91 -10.66
CA ILE A 110 2.04 4.00 -11.76
C ILE A 110 3.57 3.84 -11.84
N GLY A 111 4.03 2.59 -11.95
CA GLY A 111 5.45 2.23 -11.96
C GLY A 111 6.11 2.22 -10.57
N ARG A 112 5.35 2.49 -9.51
CA ARG A 112 5.78 2.29 -8.11
C ARG A 112 5.38 0.90 -7.63
N SER A 113 5.79 0.55 -6.41
CA SER A 113 5.41 -0.73 -5.80
C SER A 113 4.32 -0.55 -4.74
N LEU A 114 3.41 -1.51 -4.68
CA LEU A 114 2.61 -1.78 -3.47
C LEU A 114 3.32 -2.86 -2.67
N VAL A 115 3.34 -2.68 -1.35
CA VAL A 115 4.08 -3.50 -0.40
C VAL A 115 3.15 -3.85 0.77
N ILE A 116 3.08 -5.13 1.11
CA ILE A 116 2.44 -5.63 2.32
C ILE A 116 3.51 -6.05 3.31
N HIS A 117 3.37 -5.60 4.55
CA HIS A 117 4.31 -5.89 5.62
C HIS A 117 3.90 -7.07 6.50
N GLU A 118 4.81 -7.50 7.36
CA GLU A 118 4.64 -8.61 8.31
C GLU A 118 3.69 -8.27 9.46
N GLY A 119 3.71 -7.04 9.94
CA GLY A 119 2.93 -6.61 11.09
C GLY A 119 1.99 -5.45 10.80
N GLU A 120 1.27 -5.07 11.86
CA GLU A 120 0.39 -3.93 11.91
C GLU A 120 1.17 -2.62 11.73
N ASP A 121 0.62 -1.70 10.94
CA ASP A 121 0.95 -0.29 10.94
C ASP A 121 0.36 0.38 12.18
N ASP A 122 1.22 0.91 13.05
CA ASP A 122 0.84 1.68 14.23
C ASP A 122 0.32 3.09 13.92
N LEU A 123 0.26 3.45 12.63
CA LEU A 123 -0.26 4.69 12.07
C LEU A 123 0.50 5.93 12.55
N GLY A 124 1.78 5.79 12.89
CA GLY A 124 2.60 6.87 13.45
C GLY A 124 2.34 7.12 14.93
N LYS A 125 1.52 6.29 15.59
CA LYS A 125 0.99 6.52 16.94
C LYS A 125 1.59 5.56 17.99
N GLY A 126 2.51 4.69 17.58
CA GLY A 126 3.13 3.69 18.46
C GLY A 126 4.25 4.20 19.38
N GLY A 127 4.76 5.41 19.15
CA GLY A 127 5.83 6.01 19.98
C GLY A 127 7.21 5.37 19.80
N HIS A 128 7.41 4.56 18.77
CA HIS A 128 8.70 3.97 18.38
C HIS A 128 9.39 4.86 17.33
N ASP A 129 10.72 4.80 17.24
CA ASP A 129 11.50 5.60 16.26
C ASP A 129 11.11 5.33 14.81
N LEU A 130 10.57 4.14 14.54
CA LEU A 130 10.06 3.74 13.22
C LEU A 130 8.59 4.10 12.99
N SER A 131 7.81 4.46 14.02
CA SER A 131 6.38 4.78 13.90
C SER A 131 6.18 5.91 12.88
N LEU A 132 6.90 7.04 13.04
CA LEU A 132 6.81 8.18 12.14
C LEU A 132 7.48 7.95 10.77
N GLN A 133 8.19 6.82 10.60
CA GLN A 133 8.89 6.49 9.37
C GLN A 133 8.11 5.54 8.47
N ASN A 134 7.58 4.46 9.04
CA ASN A 134 6.95 3.38 8.30
C ASN A 134 5.89 2.62 9.12
N GLY A 135 5.39 3.22 10.21
CA GLY A 135 4.35 2.59 11.02
C GLY A 135 4.84 1.43 11.87
N ASN A 136 6.16 1.24 11.98
CA ASN A 136 6.78 0.11 12.67
C ASN A 136 6.28 -1.27 12.15
N SER A 137 5.89 -1.36 10.89
CA SER A 137 5.17 -2.51 10.34
C SER A 137 6.01 -3.77 10.08
N GLY A 138 7.31 -3.72 10.33
CA GLY A 138 8.21 -4.86 10.14
C GLY A 138 8.55 -5.16 8.67
N LEU A 139 8.95 -6.40 8.41
CA LEU A 139 9.51 -6.83 7.13
C LEU A 139 8.47 -6.86 6.00
N ILE A 140 8.93 -6.80 4.76
CA ILE A 140 8.08 -6.94 3.58
C ILE A 140 7.73 -8.41 3.38
N LYS A 141 6.44 -8.72 3.21
CA LYS A 141 5.92 -10.08 2.97
C LYS A 141 5.43 -10.30 1.55
N ALA A 142 4.87 -9.28 0.93
CA ALA A 142 4.46 -9.34 -0.47
C ALA A 142 4.62 -7.99 -1.15
N PHE A 143 4.83 -8.00 -2.45
CA PHE A 143 5.03 -6.79 -3.24
C PHE A 143 4.56 -7.00 -4.67
N GLY A 144 4.34 -5.90 -5.37
CA GLY A 144 4.07 -5.88 -6.80
C GLY A 144 4.25 -4.49 -7.39
N VAL A 145 4.46 -4.42 -8.69
CA VAL A 145 4.55 -3.14 -9.41
C VAL A 145 3.16 -2.75 -9.91
N VAL A 146 2.81 -1.48 -9.73
CA VAL A 146 1.56 -0.90 -10.22
C VAL A 146 1.67 -0.65 -11.72
N GLY A 147 1.01 -1.48 -12.52
CA GLY A 147 0.96 -1.39 -13.98
C GLY A 147 -0.37 -0.82 -14.49
N ILE A 148 -0.35 -0.22 -15.67
CA ILE A 148 -1.58 0.24 -16.37
C ILE A 148 -2.45 -0.98 -16.71
N SER A 149 -3.78 -0.85 -16.59
CA SER A 149 -4.74 -1.92 -16.88
C SER A 149 -5.89 -1.41 -17.75
N SER A 150 -6.47 -2.33 -18.55
CA SER A 150 -7.62 -2.09 -19.43
C SER A 150 -8.94 -2.03 -18.68
#